data_AF-A0A669EY73-F1
#
_entry.id   AF-A0A669EY73-F1
#
_cell.length_a   1.000
_cell.length_b   1.000
_cell.length_c   1.000
_cell.angle_alpha   90.00
_cell.angle_beta   90.00
_cell.angle_gamma   90.00
#
_symmetry.space_group_name_H-M   'P 1'
#
loop_
_entity.id
_entity.type
_entity.pdbx_description
1 polymer ?
#
loop_
_entity_poly.entity_id
_entity_poly.type
_entity_poly.pdbx_seq_one_letter_code
_entity_poly.pdbx_strand_id
1 'polypeptide(L)'
;DWSAMLAFLKLLVCLLIAPTVTLQPSWTQIYSGETVTVRCEIQGGEGEYTFFSHIHHSYSRLDYFLVSSSLLSDISDTEIHPIAVSDHAPVSLTLMHKNNTTPSKNWRFNTSLLKDEDFIKYFKKEWTSYLDFNDTPGTSASVLWEA
;
A
#
# COMPACT_ATOMS: atom_id res chain seq x y z
N ASP A 1 -1.44 5.54 25.04
CA ASP A 1 -0.41 6.42 24.45
C ASP A 1 -0.21 6.01 22.99
N TRP A 2 -0.74 6.81 22.08
CA TRP A 2 -0.78 6.54 20.63
C TRP A 2 0.60 6.55 19.98
N SER A 3 1.53 7.33 20.54
CA SER A 3 2.93 7.40 20.07
C SER A 3 3.69 6.11 20.39
N ALA A 4 3.44 5.51 21.56
CA ALA A 4 4.00 4.21 21.91
C ALA A 4 3.45 3.10 21.01
N MET A 5 2.15 3.10 20.71
CA MET A 5 1.52 2.07 19.88
C MET A 5 1.99 2.10 18.41
N LEU A 6 2.14 3.30 17.84
CA LEU A 6 2.74 3.49 16.51
C LEU A 6 4.23 3.15 16.49
N ALA A 7 4.98 3.46 17.56
CA ALA A 7 6.38 3.09 17.68
C ALA A 7 6.54 1.57 17.79
N PHE A 8 5.69 0.88 18.56
CA PHE A 8 5.69 -0.58 18.67
C PHE A 8 5.33 -1.26 17.35
N LEU A 9 4.31 -0.78 16.62
CA LEU A 9 3.95 -1.33 15.32
C LEU A 9 5.05 -1.10 14.27
N LYS A 10 5.67 0.10 14.25
CA LYS A 10 6.84 0.40 13.42
C LYS A 10 8.04 -0.48 13.78
N LEU A 11 8.30 -0.68 15.08
CA LEU A 11 9.41 -1.49 15.57
C LEU A 11 9.22 -2.97 15.25
N LEU A 12 7.98 -3.49 15.34
CA LEU A 12 7.66 -4.87 14.98
C LEU A 12 7.88 -5.12 13.48
N VAL A 13 7.46 -4.18 12.63
CA VAL A 13 7.70 -4.23 11.17
C VAL A 13 9.20 -4.15 10.84
N CYS A 14 9.96 -3.30 11.54
CA CYS A 14 11.43 -3.22 11.38
C CYS A 14 12.20 -4.41 11.98
N LEU A 15 11.63 -5.13 12.95
CA LEU A 15 12.26 -6.32 13.56
C LEU A 15 12.07 -7.58 12.72
N LEU A 16 11.01 -7.64 11.91
CA LEU A 16 10.76 -8.75 10.99
C LEU A 16 11.51 -8.58 9.66
N ILE A 17 11.90 -7.36 9.33
CA ILE A 17 12.52 -7.01 8.05
C ILE A 17 13.87 -6.35 8.32
N ALA A 18 14.96 -7.11 8.18
CA ALA A 18 16.31 -6.59 8.34
C ALA A 18 16.87 -6.14 6.98
N PRO A 19 16.96 -4.83 6.68
CA PRO A 19 17.59 -4.36 5.46
C PRO A 19 19.10 -4.60 5.53
N THR A 20 19.64 -5.31 4.54
CA THR A 20 21.08 -5.45 4.34
C THR A 20 21.56 -4.31 3.45
N VAL A 21 22.41 -3.45 3.96
CA VAL A 21 23.01 -2.35 3.18
C VAL A 21 24.37 -2.80 2.67
N THR A 22 24.56 -2.76 1.35
CA THR A 22 25.84 -3.05 0.70
C THR A 22 26.38 -1.81 -0.01
N LEU A 23 27.69 -1.63 0.06
CA LEU A 23 28.42 -0.53 -0.59
C LEU A 23 29.19 -1.08 -1.78
N GLN A 24 29.05 -0.43 -2.94
CA GLN A 24 29.91 -0.67 -4.08
C GLN A 24 30.67 0.61 -4.48
N PRO A 25 32.01 0.56 -4.52
CA PRO A 25 32.87 -0.56 -4.13
C PRO A 25 32.97 -0.72 -2.58
N SER A 26 33.25 -1.92 -2.07
CA SER A 26 33.10 -2.28 -0.64
C SER A 26 34.29 -1.88 0.26
N TRP A 27 34.96 -0.76 -0.03
CA TRP A 27 36.14 -0.31 0.74
C TRP A 27 35.75 0.32 2.08
N THR A 28 36.66 0.28 3.04
CA THR A 28 36.46 0.85 4.40
C THR A 28 36.71 2.35 4.48
N GLN A 29 37.28 2.97 3.45
CA GLN A 29 37.65 4.39 3.42
C GLN A 29 37.10 5.03 2.14
N ILE A 30 36.32 6.10 2.31
CA ILE A 30 35.67 6.86 1.23
C ILE A 30 36.28 8.26 1.20
N TYR A 31 36.71 8.72 0.03
CA TYR A 31 37.30 10.05 -0.15
C TYR A 31 36.31 11.05 -0.73
N SER A 32 36.49 12.33 -0.39
CA SER A 32 35.66 13.41 -0.94
C SER A 32 35.83 13.48 -2.46
N GLY A 33 34.74 13.27 -3.20
CA GLY A 33 34.72 13.26 -4.67
C GLY A 33 34.49 11.88 -5.30
N GLU A 34 34.48 10.80 -4.51
CA GLU A 34 34.15 9.46 -5.00
C GLU A 34 32.64 9.25 -5.13
N THR A 35 32.22 8.57 -6.20
CA THR A 35 30.83 8.13 -6.37
C THR A 35 30.70 6.71 -5.82
N VAL A 36 30.06 6.58 -4.66
CA VAL A 36 29.73 5.28 -4.06
C VAL A 36 28.26 4.94 -4.31
N THR A 37 27.99 3.68 -4.66
CA THR A 37 26.62 3.17 -4.81
C THR A 37 26.22 2.43 -3.54
N VAL A 38 25.17 2.92 -2.87
CA VAL A 38 24.58 2.26 -1.71
C VAL A 38 23.37 1.47 -2.17
N ARG A 39 23.38 0.15 -1.94
CA ARG A 39 22.26 -0.73 -2.26
C ARG A 39 21.64 -1.26 -0.97
N CYS A 40 20.38 -0.92 -0.75
CA CYS A 40 19.58 -1.51 0.32
C CYS A 40 18.87 -2.74 -0.23
N GLU A 41 19.20 -3.91 0.31
CA GLU A 41 18.53 -5.17 0.00
C GLU A 41 17.69 -5.58 1.21
N ILE A 42 16.37 -5.55 1.04
CA ILE A 42 15.44 -5.96 2.07
C ILE A 42 15.25 -7.47 1.94
N GLN A 43 15.97 -8.23 2.75
CA GLN A 43 15.76 -9.68 2.83
C GLN A 43 14.53 -9.94 3.71
N GLY A 44 13.36 -9.84 3.10
CA GLY A 44 12.19 -10.56 3.62
C GLY A 44 12.45 -12.06 3.50
N GLY A 45 11.93 -12.85 4.43
CA GLY A 45 11.90 -14.30 4.27
C GLY A 45 11.30 -14.69 2.92
N GLU A 46 11.61 -15.90 2.43
CA GLU A 46 11.07 -16.43 1.18
C GLU A 46 9.53 -16.27 1.18
N GLY A 47 9.00 -15.37 0.34
CA GLY A 47 7.56 -15.09 0.23
C GLY A 47 7.03 -13.80 0.89
N GLU A 48 7.86 -12.90 1.41
CA GLU A 48 7.39 -11.70 2.14
C GLU A 48 7.19 -10.42 1.29
N TYR A 49 7.44 -10.46 -0.03
CA TYR A 49 7.31 -9.30 -0.93
C TYR A 49 6.02 -9.35 -1.76
N THR A 50 5.45 -8.18 -2.04
CA THR A 50 4.24 -8.04 -2.86
C THR A 50 4.50 -7.30 -4.16
N PHE A 51 5.71 -6.80 -4.38
CA PHE A 51 6.07 -6.05 -5.57
C PHE A 51 7.49 -6.39 -6.04
N PHE A 52 7.67 -6.44 -7.36
CA PHE A 52 8.97 -6.60 -8.00
C PHE A 52 9.22 -5.54 -9.08
N SER A 53 10.26 -4.73 -8.90
CA SER A 53 10.71 -3.78 -9.92
C SER A 53 11.68 -4.43 -10.89
N HIS A 54 11.25 -4.61 -12.14
CA HIS A 54 12.08 -5.15 -13.22
C HIS A 54 13.28 -4.24 -13.55
N ILE A 55 13.11 -2.93 -13.46
CA ILE A 55 14.13 -1.94 -13.83
C ILE A 55 15.25 -1.90 -12.78
N HIS A 56 14.87 -2.01 -11.50
CA HIS A 56 15.81 -1.90 -10.38
C HIS A 56 16.26 -3.25 -9.82
N HIS A 57 15.70 -4.35 -10.34
CA HIS A 57 15.90 -5.71 -9.85
C HIS A 57 15.79 -5.77 -8.32
N SER A 58 14.68 -5.23 -7.79
CA SER A 58 14.44 -5.09 -6.36
C SER A 58 13.02 -5.54 -5.99
N TYR A 59 12.90 -6.07 -4.77
CA TYR A 59 11.65 -6.51 -4.18
C TYR A 59 11.21 -5.54 -3.09
N SER A 60 9.91 -5.28 -3.00
CA SER A 60 9.31 -4.44 -1.95
C SER A 60 7.99 -5.04 -1.47
N ARG A 61 7.58 -4.64 -0.26
CA ARG A 61 6.24 -4.94 0.28
C ARG A 61 5.39 -3.68 0.28
N LEU A 62 4.46 -3.58 -0.66
CA LEU A 62 3.64 -2.39 -0.89
C LEU A 62 2.14 -2.61 -0.63
N ASP A 63 1.70 -3.86 -0.53
CA ASP A 63 0.28 -4.21 -0.47
C ASP A 63 -0.08 -4.72 0.94
N TYR A 64 -1.02 -4.02 1.59
CA TYR A 64 -1.40 -4.26 2.98
C TYR A 64 -2.92 -4.23 3.17
N PHE A 65 -3.44 -5.17 3.95
CA PHE A 65 -4.77 -5.05 4.53
C PHE A 65 -4.68 -4.38 5.91
N LEU A 66 -5.24 -3.19 6.03
CA LEU A 66 -5.36 -2.50 7.31
C LEU A 66 -6.66 -2.95 7.99
N VAL A 67 -6.53 -3.60 9.14
CA VAL A 67 -7.65 -4.16 9.91
C VAL A 67 -7.75 -3.50 11.28
N SER A 68 -8.99 -3.37 11.79
CA SER A 68 -9.18 -2.90 13.16
C SER A 68 -8.73 -3.98 14.14
N SER A 69 -8.26 -3.57 15.33
CA SER A 69 -7.85 -4.52 16.38
C SER A 69 -8.97 -5.49 16.78
N SER A 70 -10.24 -5.07 16.66
CA SER A 70 -11.42 -5.89 16.94
C SER A 70 -11.61 -7.04 15.94
N LEU A 71 -11.07 -6.93 14.73
CA LEU A 71 -11.17 -7.96 13.67
C LEU A 71 -10.01 -8.96 13.71
N LEU A 72 -8.97 -8.71 14.50
CA LEU A 72 -7.79 -9.61 14.58
C LEU A 72 -8.17 -11.01 15.07
N SER A 73 -9.17 -11.12 15.94
CA SER A 73 -9.66 -12.42 16.43
C SER A 73 -10.46 -13.21 15.41
N ASP A 74 -10.85 -12.55 14.32
CA ASP A 74 -11.68 -13.11 13.26
C ASP A 74 -10.84 -13.42 12.01
N ILE A 75 -9.55 -13.06 11.97
CA ILE A 75 -8.65 -13.45 10.88
C ILE A 75 -8.19 -14.88 11.11
N SER A 76 -8.47 -15.77 10.16
CA SER A 76 -7.94 -17.14 10.19
C SER A 76 -6.62 -17.27 9.48
N ASP A 77 -6.44 -16.53 8.38
CA ASP A 77 -5.32 -16.76 7.48
C ASP A 77 -4.99 -15.51 6.65
N THR A 78 -3.71 -15.38 6.28
CA THR A 78 -3.22 -14.31 5.40
C THR A 78 -2.08 -14.85 4.56
N GLU A 79 -2.19 -14.72 3.24
CA GLU A 79 -1.23 -15.28 2.28
C GLU A 79 -0.82 -14.23 1.25
N ILE A 80 0.42 -14.35 0.76
CA ILE A 80 0.95 -13.60 -0.38
C ILE A 80 1.15 -14.61 -1.49
N HIS A 81 0.47 -14.40 -2.61
CA HIS A 81 0.48 -15.31 -3.75
C HIS A 81 1.65 -14.99 -4.70
N PRO A 82 2.06 -15.92 -5.57
CA PRO A 82 3.13 -15.68 -6.53
C PRO A 82 2.83 -14.52 -7.50
N ILE A 83 3.88 -13.78 -7.87
CA ILE A 83 3.87 -12.78 -8.93
C ILE A 83 3.79 -13.50 -10.28
N ALA A 84 2.58 -13.74 -10.76
CA ALA A 84 2.34 -14.54 -11.97
C ALA A 84 2.09 -13.72 -13.24
N VAL A 85 1.40 -12.57 -13.13
CA VAL A 85 0.92 -11.79 -14.29
C VAL A 85 1.22 -10.29 -14.16
N SER A 86 1.17 -9.74 -12.95
CA SER A 86 1.54 -8.35 -12.65
C SER A 86 2.93 -8.31 -12.04
N ASP A 87 3.52 -7.12 -11.93
CA ASP A 87 4.66 -6.81 -11.06
C ASP A 87 4.29 -6.76 -9.57
N HIS A 88 3.00 -6.89 -9.23
CA HIS A 88 2.50 -7.12 -7.89
C HIS A 88 2.02 -8.57 -7.66
N ALA A 89 2.24 -9.06 -6.45
CA ALA A 89 1.77 -10.32 -5.94
C ALA A 89 0.41 -10.11 -5.23
N PRO A 90 -0.62 -10.89 -5.57
CA PRO A 90 -1.90 -10.81 -4.87
C PRO A 90 -1.73 -11.14 -3.38
N VAL A 91 -2.43 -10.39 -2.52
CA VAL A 91 -2.49 -10.69 -1.08
C VAL A 91 -3.92 -11.13 -0.74
N SER A 92 -4.07 -12.21 0.00
CA SER A 92 -5.37 -12.69 0.50
C SER A 92 -5.42 -12.64 2.01
N LEU A 93 -6.59 -12.27 2.54
CA LEU A 93 -6.90 -12.30 3.96
C LEU A 93 -8.23 -13.02 4.14
N THR A 94 -8.24 -14.04 4.99
CA THR A 94 -9.42 -14.87 5.25
C THR A 94 -9.98 -14.54 6.64
N LEU A 95 -11.26 -14.19 6.68
CA LEU A 95 -12.00 -13.90 7.91
C LEU A 95 -12.94 -15.06 8.27
N MET A 96 -12.81 -15.59 9.47
CA MET A 96 -13.79 -16.47 10.12
C MET A 96 -14.80 -15.64 10.90
N HIS A 97 -15.92 -15.36 10.26
CA HIS A 97 -17.05 -14.73 10.91
C HIS A 97 -17.67 -15.68 11.94
N LYS A 98 -17.45 -15.42 13.24
CA LYS A 98 -18.20 -16.11 14.31
C LYS A 98 -19.65 -15.68 14.21
N ASN A 99 -20.51 -16.56 13.71
CA ASN A 99 -21.95 -16.34 13.53
C ASN A 99 -22.64 -16.07 14.88
N ASN A 100 -22.58 -14.85 15.38
CA ASN A 100 -23.54 -14.34 16.35
C ASN A 100 -24.72 -13.79 15.53
N THR A 101 -25.87 -14.45 15.65
CA THR A 101 -27.04 -14.36 14.77
C THR A 101 -27.54 -12.95 14.38
N THR A 102 -27.43 -12.64 13.07
CA THR A 102 -28.20 -11.78 12.11
C THR A 102 -28.50 -10.30 12.44
N PRO A 103 -28.23 -9.33 11.50
CA PRO A 103 -29.08 -9.16 10.30
C PRO A 103 -28.38 -8.73 8.97
N SER A 104 -28.99 -9.17 7.86
CA SER A 104 -28.72 -8.90 6.43
C SER A 104 -27.37 -9.34 5.84
N LYS A 105 -27.39 -10.43 5.06
CA LYS A 105 -26.31 -10.86 4.15
C LYS A 105 -26.14 -9.96 2.91
N ASN A 106 -26.94 -8.90 2.78
CA ASN A 106 -26.86 -7.98 1.67
C ASN A 106 -26.36 -6.65 2.20
N TRP A 107 -25.05 -6.47 2.25
CA TRP A 107 -24.51 -5.12 2.26
C TRP A 107 -24.93 -4.47 0.95
N ARG A 108 -25.83 -3.49 1.04
CA ARG A 108 -26.16 -2.61 -0.06
C ARG A 108 -25.73 -1.23 0.39
N PHE A 109 -24.74 -0.67 -0.30
CA PHE A 109 -24.35 0.71 -0.09
C PHE A 109 -25.62 1.57 -0.10
N ASN A 110 -25.81 2.40 0.93
CA ASN A 110 -26.98 3.25 1.00
C ASN A 110 -26.86 4.35 -0.06
N THR A 111 -27.48 4.13 -1.21
CA THR A 111 -27.46 5.06 -2.34
C THR A 111 -28.15 6.39 -2.03
N SER A 112 -28.85 6.53 -0.89
CA SER A 112 -29.36 7.85 -0.47
C SER A 112 -28.23 8.80 -0.09
N LEU A 113 -27.08 8.29 0.35
CA LEU A 113 -25.89 9.10 0.66
C LEU A 113 -25.33 9.77 -0.61
N LEU A 114 -25.53 9.18 -1.79
CA LEU A 114 -25.17 9.78 -3.08
C LEU A 114 -26.15 10.86 -3.53
N LYS A 115 -27.28 11.04 -2.83
CA LYS A 115 -28.32 12.02 -3.17
C LYS A 115 -28.23 13.29 -2.32
N ASP A 116 -27.23 13.39 -1.45
CA ASP A 116 -26.99 14.58 -0.65
C ASP A 116 -26.69 15.77 -1.58
N GLU A 117 -27.61 16.74 -1.62
CA GLU A 117 -27.54 17.86 -2.57
C GLU A 117 -26.34 18.77 -2.31
N ASP A 118 -25.99 18.97 -1.05
CA ASP A 118 -24.86 19.82 -0.65
C ASP A 118 -23.54 19.16 -1.07
N PHE A 119 -23.39 17.86 -0.85
CA PHE A 119 -22.24 17.09 -1.30
C PHE A 119 -22.15 17.02 -2.81
N ILE A 120 -23.26 16.77 -3.53
CA ILE A 120 -23.26 16.77 -5.01
C ILE A 120 -22.82 18.13 -5.54
N LYS A 121 -23.34 19.22 -4.95
CA LYS A 121 -22.99 20.58 -5.35
C LYS A 121 -21.52 20.87 -5.09
N TYR A 122 -21.01 20.50 -3.92
CA TYR A 122 -19.60 20.60 -3.58
C TYR A 122 -18.72 19.80 -4.54
N PHE A 123 -19.03 18.52 -4.75
CA PHE A 123 -18.26 17.64 -5.63
C PHE A 123 -18.22 18.15 -7.07
N LYS A 124 -19.36 18.60 -7.62
CA LYS A 124 -19.40 19.22 -8.95
C LYS A 124 -18.51 20.46 -9.04
N LYS A 125 -18.53 21.31 -8.01
CA LYS A 125 -17.68 22.51 -7.97
C LYS A 125 -16.20 22.14 -7.96
N GLU A 126 -15.78 21.22 -7.10
CA GLU A 126 -14.38 20.79 -7.03
C GLU A 126 -13.94 20.08 -8.30
N TRP A 127 -14.79 19.23 -8.89
CA TRP A 127 -14.52 18.55 -10.15
C TRP A 127 -14.33 19.52 -11.32
N THR A 128 -15.20 20.53 -11.44
CA THR A 128 -15.03 21.59 -12.45
C THR A 128 -13.73 22.35 -12.22
N SER A 129 -13.43 22.71 -10.96
CA SER A 129 -12.17 23.36 -10.64
C SER A 129 -10.97 22.50 -11.04
N TYR A 130 -11.00 21.20 -10.77
CA TYR A 130 -9.94 20.27 -11.17
C TYR A 130 -9.76 20.25 -12.69
N LEU A 131 -10.83 20.10 -13.45
CA LEU A 131 -10.76 20.06 -14.92
C LEU A 131 -10.23 21.37 -15.49
N ASP A 132 -10.67 22.53 -14.98
CA ASP A 132 -10.19 23.84 -15.44
C ASP A 132 -8.65 24.00 -15.29
N PHE A 133 -8.06 23.35 -14.29
CA PHE A 133 -6.61 23.42 -14.03
C PHE A 133 -5.81 22.31 -14.72
N ASN A 134 -6.41 21.13 -14.95
CA ASN A 134 -5.67 19.94 -15.37
C ASN A 134 -5.98 19.48 -16.81
N ASP A 135 -7.15 19.82 -17.38
CA ASP A 135 -7.52 19.51 -18.76
C ASP A 135 -6.89 20.50 -19.75
N THR A 136 -5.59 20.36 -19.95
CA THR A 136 -4.80 21.17 -20.87
C THR A 136 -4.53 20.41 -22.17
N PRO A 137 -4.30 21.08 -23.31
CA PRO A 137 -4.08 20.41 -24.61
C PRO A 137 -2.90 19.42 -24.64
N GLY A 138 -2.00 19.48 -23.65
CA GLY A 138 -0.87 18.55 -23.50
C GLY A 138 -1.16 17.35 -22.58
N THR A 139 -2.30 17.31 -21.90
CA THR A 139 -2.65 16.24 -20.96
C THR A 139 -3.54 15.23 -21.66
N SER A 140 -3.10 13.97 -21.71
CA SER A 140 -3.91 12.90 -22.29
C SER A 140 -5.06 12.53 -21.36
N ALA A 141 -6.17 12.04 -21.92
CA ALA A 141 -7.32 11.61 -21.12
C ALA A 141 -6.97 10.50 -20.09
N SER A 142 -5.98 9.66 -20.39
CA SER A 142 -5.50 8.63 -19.45
C SER A 142 -4.81 9.25 -18.24
N VAL A 143 -3.93 10.24 -18.49
CA VAL A 143 -3.19 10.95 -17.43
C VAL A 143 -4.14 11.81 -16.58
N LEU A 144 -5.15 12.43 -17.21
CA LEU A 144 -6.17 13.20 -16.51
C LEU A 144 -7.09 12.31 -15.64
N TRP A 145 -7.23 11.03 -15.98
CA TRP A 145 -8.06 10.08 -15.22
C TRP A 145 -7.31 9.39 -14.09
N GLU A 146 -5.99 9.23 -14.23
CA GLU A 146 -5.13 8.59 -13.24
C GLU A 146 -4.59 9.54 -12.16
N ALA A 147 -4.71 10.86 -12.36
CA ALA A 147 -4.24 11.90 -11.44
C ALA A 147 -5.26 12.25 -10.35
#